data_AF-A0A397S4K0-F1
#
_entry.id   AF-A0A397S4K0-F1
#
_cell.length_a   1.000
_cell.length_b   1.000
_cell.length_c   1.000
_cell.angle_alpha   90.00
_cell.angle_beta   90.00
_cell.angle_gamma   90.00
#
_symmetry.space_group_name_H-M   'P 1'
#
loop_
_entity.id
_entity.type
_entity.pdbx_description
1 polymer ?
#
loop_
_entity_poly.entity_id
_entity_poly.type
_entity_poly.pdbx_seq_one_letter_code
_entity_poly.pdbx_strand_id
1 'polypeptide(L)'
;MNGDLCVFQYSFQPETLEKKKRESNPFFLYRNYMKENAPKNIKMTELSKMASDSWRNLSDVDKAKWKRLYEINRDLPPNTKDIVDEKNSTADKKDLDETTEGDQDPPVAIKVENMD
;
A
#
# COMPACT_ATOMS: atom_id res chain seq x y z
N MET A 1 -25.31 -30.84 49.06
CA MET A 1 -25.10 -30.28 47.71
C MET A 1 -23.76 -30.80 47.24
N ASN A 2 -23.76 -31.86 46.42
CA ASN A 2 -22.54 -32.44 45.89
C ASN A 2 -22.14 -31.58 44.70
N GLY A 3 -21.13 -30.72 44.88
CA GLY A 3 -20.58 -29.92 43.79
C GLY A 3 -19.74 -30.83 42.91
N ASP A 4 -20.15 -31.02 41.66
CA ASP A 4 -19.39 -31.76 40.67
C ASP A 4 -18.07 -31.01 40.39
N LEU A 5 -16.97 -31.55 40.93
CA LEU A 5 -15.64 -31.03 40.70
C LEU A 5 -15.23 -31.30 39.25
N CYS A 6 -15.28 -30.26 38.41
CA CYS A 6 -14.83 -30.36 37.02
C CYS A 6 -13.30 -30.33 36.98
N VAL A 7 -12.67 -31.48 36.81
CA VAL A 7 -11.22 -31.61 36.62
C VAL A 7 -10.91 -31.46 35.14
N PHE A 8 -10.33 -30.31 34.75
CA PHE A 8 -9.82 -30.11 33.40
C PHE A 8 -8.42 -30.71 33.30
N GLN A 9 -8.31 -31.85 32.61
CA GLN A 9 -7.01 -32.44 32.28
C GLN A 9 -6.41 -31.70 31.09
N TYR A 10 -5.40 -30.86 31.35
CA TYR A 10 -4.64 -30.19 30.30
C TYR A 10 -3.57 -31.13 29.75
N SER A 11 -3.76 -31.65 28.53
CA SER A 11 -2.71 -32.31 27.76
C SER A 11 -2.13 -31.31 26.76
N PHE A 12 -0.88 -30.90 27.01
CA PHE A 12 -0.14 -30.09 26.06
C PHE A 12 0.12 -30.91 24.79
N GLN A 13 -0.58 -30.59 23.71
CA GLN A 13 -0.28 -31.14 22.39
C GLN A 13 0.75 -30.21 21.74
N PRO A 14 2.02 -30.64 21.55
CA PRO A 14 2.97 -29.84 20.81
C PRO A 14 2.42 -29.61 19.39
N GLU A 15 2.34 -28.35 18.99
CA GLU A 15 1.74 -27.88 17.74
C GLU A 15 2.51 -28.41 16.51
N THR A 16 2.32 -29.68 16.15
CA THR A 16 2.64 -30.22 14.81
C THR A 16 1.40 -30.32 13.93
N LEU A 17 0.23 -29.98 14.46
CA LEU A 17 -0.94 -29.68 13.64
C LEU A 17 -0.65 -28.38 12.89
N GLU A 18 -0.24 -28.50 11.63
CA GLU A 18 -0.17 -27.38 10.70
C GLU A 18 -1.54 -26.69 10.67
N LYS A 19 -1.68 -25.65 11.48
CA LYS A 19 -2.89 -24.83 11.50
C LYS A 19 -3.02 -24.27 10.09
N LYS A 20 -4.13 -24.60 9.42
CA LYS A 20 -4.44 -24.06 8.09
C LYS A 20 -4.23 -22.56 8.13
N LYS A 21 -3.21 -22.09 7.42
CA LYS A 21 -2.91 -20.65 7.35
C LYS A 21 -4.14 -19.96 6.77
N ARG A 22 -4.57 -18.88 7.42
CA ARG A 22 -5.68 -18.07 6.91
C ARG A 22 -5.30 -17.60 5.51
N GLU A 23 -6.28 -17.58 4.62
CA GLU A 23 -6.11 -16.96 3.32
C GLU A 23 -5.69 -15.50 3.53
N SER A 24 -4.69 -15.06 2.76
CA SER A 24 -4.25 -13.67 2.79
C SER A 24 -5.44 -12.77 2.42
N ASN A 25 -5.49 -11.55 2.93
CA ASN A 25 -6.55 -10.57 2.65
C ASN A 25 -5.93 -9.39 1.86
N PRO A 26 -6.69 -8.65 1.03
CA PRO A 26 -6.22 -7.40 0.40
C PRO A 26 -5.43 -6.46 1.32
N PHE A 27 -5.79 -6.37 2.60
CA PHE A 27 -5.04 -5.60 3.59
C PHE A 27 -3.60 -6.07 3.78
N PHE A 28 -3.35 -7.39 3.75
CA PHE A 28 -1.99 -7.93 3.88
C PHE A 28 -1.12 -7.55 2.68
N LEU A 29 -1.70 -7.51 1.48
CA LEU A 29 -1.00 -7.03 0.28
C LEU A 29 -0.59 -5.57 0.46
N TYR A 30 -1.53 -4.72 0.93
CA TYR A 30 -1.26 -3.31 1.22
C TYR A 30 -0.19 -3.10 2.29
N ARG A 31 -0.27 -3.85 3.40
CA ARG A 31 0.72 -3.78 4.48
C ARG A 31 2.11 -4.22 4.03
N ASN A 32 2.20 -5.22 3.16
CA ASN A 32 3.49 -5.65 2.60
C ASN A 32 4.08 -4.59 1.68
N TYR A 33 3.24 -3.96 0.84
CA TYR A 33 3.67 -2.80 0.07
C TYR A 33 4.20 -1.68 0.98
N MET A 34 3.50 -1.34 2.07
CA MET A 34 4.00 -0.36 3.04
C MET A 34 5.31 -0.80 3.70
N LYS A 35 5.49 -2.10 3.97
CA LYS A 35 6.73 -2.65 4.53
C LYS A 35 7.91 -2.46 3.58
N GLU A 36 7.71 -2.73 2.29
CA GLU A 36 8.74 -2.60 1.25
C GLU A 36 9.20 -1.15 1.07
N ASN A 37 8.29 -0.20 1.28
CA ASN A 37 8.57 1.24 1.20
C ASN A 37 8.96 1.87 2.54
N ALA A 38 8.90 1.12 3.64
CA ALA A 38 9.23 1.61 4.98
C ALA A 38 10.74 1.61 5.24
N PRO A 39 11.22 2.45 6.18
CA PRO A 39 12.61 2.37 6.63
C PRO A 39 12.91 1.00 7.25
N LYS A 40 14.11 0.47 6.98
CA LYS A 40 14.53 -0.91 7.33
C LYS A 40 14.43 -1.27 8.82
N ASN A 41 14.36 -0.28 9.72
CA ASN A 41 14.41 -0.47 11.17
C ASN A 41 13.06 -0.26 11.89
N ILE A 42 11.93 -0.21 11.17
CA ILE A 42 10.62 -0.08 11.82
C ILE A 42 10.19 -1.40 12.47
N LYS A 43 9.69 -1.31 13.72
CA LYS A 43 9.11 -2.48 14.39
C LYS A 43 7.83 -2.90 13.66
N MET A 44 7.67 -4.21 13.45
CA MET A 44 6.51 -4.77 12.76
C MET A 44 5.18 -4.35 13.39
N THR A 45 5.13 -4.20 14.71
CA THR A 45 3.94 -3.71 15.44
C THR A 45 3.57 -2.29 15.06
N GLU A 46 4.56 -1.41 14.90
CA GLU A 46 4.35 -0.02 14.54
C GLU A 46 3.93 0.13 13.09
N LEU A 47 4.60 -0.60 12.18
CA LEU A 47 4.19 -0.72 10.79
C LEU A 47 2.74 -1.20 10.67
N SER A 48 2.35 -2.24 11.42
CA SER A 48 0.98 -2.74 11.41
C SER A 48 -0.03 -1.68 11.84
N LYS A 49 0.28 -0.89 12.89
CA LYS A 49 -0.59 0.20 13.35
C LYS A 49 -0.76 1.25 12.25
N MET A 50 0.35 1.74 11.70
CA MET A 50 0.34 2.71 10.60
C MET A 50 -0.44 2.20 9.38
N ALA A 51 -0.24 0.92 9.02
CA ALA A 51 -0.95 0.32 7.90
C ALA A 51 -2.44 0.20 8.16
N SER A 52 -2.86 -0.19 9.37
CA SER A 52 -4.27 -0.26 9.74
C SER A 52 -4.94 1.12 9.70
N ASP A 53 -4.29 2.15 10.23
CA ASP A 53 -4.83 3.51 10.22
C ASP A 53 -4.92 4.07 8.80
N SER A 54 -3.85 3.91 8.01
CA SER A 54 -3.85 4.32 6.61
C SER A 54 -4.90 3.58 5.79
N TRP A 55 -5.04 2.26 5.97
CA TRP A 55 -6.06 1.47 5.28
C TRP A 55 -7.49 1.91 5.61
N ARG A 56 -7.76 2.29 6.85
CA ARG A 56 -9.07 2.85 7.23
C ARG A 56 -9.35 4.16 6.48
N ASN A 57 -8.33 5.01 6.36
CA ASN A 57 -8.42 6.33 5.73
C ASN A 57 -8.35 6.30 4.20
N LEU A 58 -8.01 5.16 3.58
CA LEU A 58 -8.05 5.03 2.11
C LEU A 58 -9.46 5.25 1.57
N SER A 59 -9.52 5.89 0.39
CA SER A 59 -10.75 6.00 -0.38
C SER A 59 -11.27 4.63 -0.82
N ASP A 60 -12.56 4.52 -1.11
CA ASP A 60 -13.15 3.26 -1.59
C ASP A 60 -12.59 2.86 -2.95
N VAL A 61 -12.21 3.84 -3.78
CA VAL A 61 -11.56 3.62 -5.08
C VAL A 61 -10.19 2.95 -4.90
N ASP A 62 -9.39 3.43 -3.94
CA ASP A 62 -8.08 2.83 -3.64
C ASP A 62 -8.22 1.44 -3.03
N LYS A 63 -9.17 1.26 -2.10
CA LYS A 63 -9.49 -0.07 -1.54
C LYS A 63 -9.91 -1.05 -2.63
N ALA A 64 -10.70 -0.61 -3.61
CA ALA A 64 -11.08 -1.44 -4.75
C ALA A 64 -9.87 -1.82 -5.63
N LYS A 65 -8.92 -0.90 -5.84
CA LYS A 65 -7.66 -1.19 -6.53
C LYS A 65 -6.86 -2.28 -5.81
N TRP A 66 -6.70 -2.18 -4.49
CA TRP A 66 -6.00 -3.20 -3.69
C TRP A 66 -6.73 -4.55 -3.70
N LYS A 67 -8.07 -4.54 -3.66
CA LYS A 67 -8.87 -5.75 -3.78
C LYS A 67 -8.66 -6.44 -5.13
N ARG A 68 -8.70 -5.68 -6.23
CA ARG A 68 -8.46 -6.20 -7.59
C ARG A 68 -7.05 -6.78 -7.74
N LEU A 69 -6.03 -6.07 -7.23
CA LEU A 69 -4.64 -6.57 -7.24
C LEU A 69 -4.50 -7.87 -6.44
N TYR A 70 -5.17 -7.95 -5.29
CA TYR A 70 -5.20 -9.16 -4.48
C TYR A 70 -5.85 -10.32 -5.21
N GLU A 71 -6.99 -10.11 -5.87
CA GLU A 71 -7.68 -11.15 -6.65
C GLU A 71 -6.78 -11.70 -7.77
N ILE A 72 -6.13 -10.82 -8.53
CA ILE A 72 -5.16 -11.20 -9.57
C ILE A 72 -4.02 -12.03 -8.97
N ASN A 73 -3.44 -11.59 -7.85
CA ASN A 73 -2.30 -12.26 -7.22
C ASN A 73 -2.66 -13.59 -6.53
N ARG A 74 -3.91 -13.74 -6.07
CA ARG A 74 -4.41 -14.98 -5.47
C ARG A 74 -4.56 -16.08 -6.52
N ASP A 75 -4.99 -15.70 -7.72
CA ASP A 75 -5.34 -16.65 -8.78
C ASP A 75 -4.12 -17.01 -9.67
N LEU A 76 -2.96 -16.34 -9.50
CA LEU A 76 -1.71 -16.65 -10.19
C LEU A 76 -0.91 -17.78 -9.49
N PRO A 77 -0.42 -18.79 -10.24
CA PRO A 77 0.48 -19.80 -9.68
C PRO A 77 1.85 -19.20 -9.33
N PRO A 78 2.55 -19.70 -8.28
CA PRO A 78 3.74 -19.07 -7.70
C PRO A 78 5.03 -19.08 -8.57
N ASN A 79 4.97 -19.35 -9.88
CA ASN A 79 6.14 -19.65 -10.71
C ASN A 79 6.56 -18.54 -11.71
N THR A 80 6.34 -17.26 -11.40
CA THR A 80 6.62 -16.14 -12.35
C THR A 80 7.42 -14.97 -11.76
N LYS A 81 8.10 -15.14 -10.63
CA LYS A 81 8.87 -14.05 -9.99
C LYS A 81 10.26 -13.80 -10.58
N ASP A 82 10.68 -14.59 -11.56
CA ASP A 82 12.05 -14.53 -12.10
C ASP A 82 12.19 -13.75 -13.42
N ILE A 83 11.15 -13.03 -13.89
CA ILE A 83 11.24 -12.29 -15.15
C ILE A 83 10.72 -10.85 -14.98
N VAL A 84 11.54 -9.91 -15.45
CA VAL A 84 11.33 -8.45 -15.60
C VAL A 84 11.78 -7.57 -14.42
N ASP A 85 13.02 -7.79 -13.96
CA ASP A 85 13.98 -6.69 -13.75
C ASP A 85 14.68 -6.39 -15.09
N GLU A 86 13.99 -5.83 -16.08
CA GLU A 86 14.66 -5.22 -17.25
C GLU A 86 13.69 -4.33 -18.05
N LYS A 87 13.75 -3.00 -17.83
CA LYS A 87 13.74 -1.93 -18.86
C LYS A 87 13.54 -0.54 -18.27
N ASN A 88 14.50 -0.11 -17.43
CA ASN A 88 14.69 1.31 -17.12
C ASN A 88 16.17 1.70 -17.30
N SER A 89 16.60 2.01 -18.52
CA SER A 89 17.82 2.79 -18.88
C SER A 89 17.87 2.89 -20.43
N THR A 90 18.10 3.98 -21.15
CA THR A 90 18.76 5.27 -20.87
C THR A 90 18.39 6.28 -21.99
N ALA A 91 17.93 7.45 -21.58
CA ALA A 91 18.25 8.83 -22.03
C ALA A 91 18.42 9.27 -23.51
N ASP A 92 17.84 10.47 -23.74
CA ASP A 92 18.45 11.67 -24.35
C ASP A 92 18.52 11.84 -25.90
N LYS A 93 17.70 12.75 -26.46
CA LYS A 93 18.07 14.16 -26.81
C LYS A 93 17.13 14.87 -27.82
N LYS A 94 16.86 16.15 -27.51
CA LYS A 94 16.75 17.32 -28.43
C LYS A 94 15.54 17.39 -29.37
N ASP A 95 15.01 18.52 -29.78
CA ASP A 95 15.10 19.96 -29.49
C ASP A 95 13.79 20.54 -30.10
N LEU A 96 13.23 21.57 -29.46
CA LEU A 96 12.65 22.79 -30.04
C LEU A 96 11.82 22.73 -31.36
N ASP A 97 10.54 23.10 -31.32
CA ASP A 97 9.98 24.17 -32.17
C ASP A 97 8.65 24.73 -31.62
N GLU A 98 8.51 26.02 -31.85
CA GLU A 98 7.59 27.02 -31.33
C GLU A 98 6.51 27.29 -32.39
N THR A 99 5.22 27.22 -32.06
CA THR A 99 4.21 28.09 -32.73
C THR A 99 2.96 28.21 -31.88
N THR A 100 2.82 29.33 -31.15
CA THR A 100 1.51 29.93 -30.89
C THR A 100 1.64 31.40 -31.22
N GLU A 101 1.06 31.77 -32.36
CA GLU A 101 0.95 33.13 -32.87
C GLU A 101 0.29 34.05 -31.83
N GLY A 102 0.86 35.25 -31.71
CA GLY A 102 0.51 36.21 -30.69
C GLY A 102 -0.76 37.02 -30.94
N ASP A 103 -1.13 37.76 -29.91
CA ASP A 103 -1.65 39.10 -30.09
C ASP A 103 -1.14 40.00 -28.95
N GLN A 104 -0.81 41.24 -29.29
CA GLN A 104 0.06 42.14 -28.55
C GLN A 104 -0.67 43.04 -27.54
N ASP A 105 0.02 43.26 -26.41
CA ASP A 105 0.11 44.48 -25.56
C ASP A 105 -1.07 44.91 -24.64
N PRO A 106 -0.80 45.68 -23.54
CA PRO A 106 0.34 45.68 -22.62
C PRO A 106 -0.11 45.68 -21.11
N PRO A 107 0.82 45.59 -20.12
CA PRO A 107 0.46 45.55 -18.70
C PRO A 107 0.18 46.95 -18.13
N VAL A 108 -1.00 47.15 -17.54
CA VAL A 108 -1.32 48.36 -16.76
C VAL A 108 -1.04 48.14 -15.28
N ALA A 109 -0.32 49.10 -14.71
CA ALA A 109 0.23 49.17 -13.37
C ALA A 109 -0.80 49.31 -12.23
N ILE A 110 -0.47 48.66 -11.10
CA ILE A 110 -0.47 49.14 -9.71
C ILE A 110 -1.67 50.01 -9.24
N LYS A 111 -2.41 49.50 -8.23
CA LYS A 111 -2.70 50.28 -7.02
C LYS A 111 -2.93 49.40 -5.80
N VAL A 112 -2.04 49.56 -4.82
CA VAL A 112 -2.17 49.14 -3.43
C VAL A 112 -3.04 50.21 -2.74
N GLU A 113 -4.14 49.82 -2.11
CA GLU A 113 -4.83 50.66 -1.13
C GLU A 113 -5.06 49.85 0.14
N ASN A 114 -4.32 50.22 1.17
CA ASN A 114 -4.60 49.92 2.56
C ASN A 114 -5.75 50.84 3.01
N MET A 115 -6.71 50.33 3.78
CA MET A 115 -7.62 51.16 4.58
C MET A 115 -7.43 50.81 6.05
N ASP A 116 -7.33 51.87 6.85
CA ASP A 116 -7.11 51.94 8.31
C ASP A 116 -8.11 51.15 9.17
#